data_AF-A0A944DVE9-F1
#
_entry.id   AF-A0A944DVE9-F1
#
_cell.length_a   1.000
_cell.length_b   1.000
_cell.length_c   1.000
_cell.angle_alpha   90.00
_cell.angle_beta   90.00
_cell.angle_gamma   90.00
#
_symmetry.space_group_name_H-M   'P 1'
#
loop_
_entity.id
_entity.type
_entity.pdbx_description
1 polymer ?
#
loop_
_entity_poly.entity_id
_entity_poly.type
_entity_poly.pdbx_seq_one_letter_code
_entity_poly.pdbx_strand_id
1 'polypeptide(L)'
;MTAVHSEHSVVPAGEVEVVLDLRASTLSLAGAAQYAELWDQLEPALLGEPLRTGTPYLWSSHVGDIAVEIVRLAPGVTVANKDTRFDVVAVRERAKLSYRCATCADSGREAYGPFLCRDCAGTGRGDRVCDEHVVILDGALTTNCPLHHPGCRQCGQPASFRCAGDRCRTKMAWCDAHRVSHPEDPDTDYCPSCYRLLFPVCEHSGCDGVGTMGCDIVDASGRPCGRQACTRHALRWQVFGHEKTGLGLCTQHHATLRSTAPVELMRQIVSTAARRSDDFRTPRLVSFGHNLRNTGHRQLAVDYRSIYEQLRRLREDCERSGDRRVAGALRRADAGWQREMAALVGTAEEGERLLARLRLLVEQQDWRRGPEVAAALRLVEFKAPRVRNGVTERRGILFVDLPAELRGLFIGAKGVNVAKYRTELGVDVKFEGDRSRR
;
A
#
# COMPACT_ATOMS: atom_id res chain seq x y z
N MET A 1 25.93 41.80 -22.87
CA MET A 1 25.61 43.22 -22.67
C MET A 1 25.70 43.89 -24.02
N THR A 2 24.57 44.00 -24.71
CA THR A 2 24.46 44.69 -25.99
C THR A 2 23.11 45.38 -25.95
N ALA A 3 23.13 46.68 -25.64
CA ALA A 3 21.92 47.49 -25.58
C ALA A 3 21.48 47.76 -27.03
N VAL A 4 20.33 47.21 -27.39
CA VAL A 4 19.60 47.62 -28.58
C VAL A 4 18.85 48.88 -28.19
N HIS A 5 19.33 50.04 -28.62
CA HIS A 5 18.55 51.26 -28.61
C HIS A 5 17.44 51.12 -29.66
N SER A 6 16.28 50.65 -29.21
CA SER A 6 15.04 50.80 -29.96
C SER A 6 14.67 52.29 -29.94
N GLU A 7 14.91 52.95 -31.07
CA GLU A 7 14.33 54.26 -31.37
C GLU A 7 12.80 54.12 -31.32
N HIS A 8 12.22 54.53 -30.20
CA HIS A 8 10.79 54.80 -30.14
C HIS A 8 10.52 55.98 -31.07
N SER A 9 9.98 55.67 -32.26
CA SER A 9 9.28 56.63 -33.09
C SER A 9 8.19 57.27 -32.24
N VAL A 10 8.43 58.50 -31.79
CA VAL A 10 7.43 59.32 -31.10
C VAL A 10 6.40 59.68 -32.16
N VAL A 11 5.31 58.92 -32.21
CA VAL A 11 4.09 59.36 -32.90
C VAL A 11 3.74 60.72 -32.29
N PRO A 12 3.59 61.79 -33.08
CA PRO A 12 3.26 63.10 -32.54
C PRO A 12 1.93 62.96 -31.80
N ALA A 13 1.95 63.19 -30.49
CA ALA A 13 0.77 63.11 -29.65
C ALA A 13 -0.29 64.08 -30.20
N GLY A 14 -1.51 63.60 -30.38
CA GLY A 14 -2.65 64.38 -30.83
C GLY A 14 -2.82 65.66 -30.01
N GLU A 15 -3.38 66.67 -30.65
CA GLU A 15 -3.64 67.96 -30.03
C GLU A 15 -4.72 67.85 -28.95
N VAL A 16 -5.58 66.85 -29.06
CA VAL A 16 -6.66 66.55 -28.12
C VAL A 16 -6.66 65.05 -27.82
N GLU A 17 -6.60 64.66 -26.54
CA GLU A 17 -6.82 63.27 -26.14
C GLU A 17 -8.21 63.11 -25.56
N VAL A 18 -8.90 62.07 -26.00
CA VAL A 18 -10.28 61.78 -25.59
C VAL A 18 -10.42 60.36 -25.05
N VAL A 19 -11.37 60.19 -24.14
CA VAL A 19 -11.86 58.91 -23.66
C VAL A 19 -13.30 58.74 -24.10
N LEU A 20 -13.59 57.63 -24.78
CA LEU A 20 -14.96 57.26 -25.16
C LEU A 20 -15.60 56.46 -24.03
N ASP A 21 -16.70 56.94 -23.47
CA ASP A 21 -17.50 56.20 -22.48
C ASP A 21 -18.74 55.60 -23.15
N LEU A 22 -18.73 54.28 -23.29
CA LEU A 22 -19.78 53.47 -23.89
C LEU A 22 -20.62 52.75 -22.85
N ARG A 23 -20.44 53.01 -21.55
CA ARG A 23 -21.13 52.27 -20.48
C ARG A 23 -22.66 52.45 -20.50
N ALA A 24 -23.13 53.59 -21.01
CA ALA A 24 -24.56 53.90 -21.18
C ALA A 24 -25.11 53.50 -22.57
N SER A 25 -24.25 53.01 -23.45
CA SER A 25 -24.63 52.54 -24.78
C SER A 25 -24.88 51.02 -24.79
N THR A 26 -25.79 50.57 -25.65
CA THR A 26 -26.00 49.16 -26.00
C THR A 26 -25.12 48.70 -27.16
N LEU A 27 -24.27 49.58 -27.69
CA LEU A 27 -23.35 49.28 -28.78
C LEU A 27 -22.30 48.24 -28.34
N SER A 28 -22.13 47.17 -29.12
CA SER A 28 -21.12 46.13 -28.89
C SER A 28 -20.09 46.15 -30.01
N LEU A 29 -18.90 46.66 -29.72
CA LEU A 29 -17.79 46.76 -30.69
C LEU A 29 -16.79 45.60 -30.48
N ALA A 30 -16.48 44.91 -31.58
CA ALA A 30 -15.69 43.68 -31.63
C ALA A 30 -14.27 43.86 -32.18
N GLY A 31 -13.78 45.09 -32.36
CA GLY A 31 -12.41 45.35 -32.80
C GLY A 31 -12.13 46.79 -33.23
N ALA A 32 -10.85 47.09 -33.47
CA ALA A 32 -10.36 48.45 -33.75
C ALA A 32 -11.05 49.14 -34.93
N ALA A 33 -11.40 48.41 -35.99
CA ALA A 33 -12.09 48.98 -37.16
C ALA A 33 -13.47 49.57 -36.83
N GLN A 34 -14.23 48.92 -35.94
CA GLN A 34 -15.55 49.42 -35.56
C GLN A 34 -15.46 50.59 -34.58
N TYR A 35 -14.39 50.66 -33.79
CA TYR A 35 -14.07 51.85 -33.00
C TYR A 35 -13.68 53.04 -33.89
N ALA A 36 -12.92 52.80 -34.95
CA ALA A 36 -12.61 53.83 -35.94
C ALA A 36 -13.88 54.32 -36.65
N GLU A 37 -14.75 53.41 -37.10
CA GLU A 37 -16.02 53.77 -37.74
C GLU A 37 -16.95 54.53 -36.80
N LEU A 38 -17.00 54.17 -35.51
CA LEU A 38 -17.71 54.95 -34.51
C LEU A 38 -17.09 56.35 -34.35
N TRP A 39 -15.77 56.42 -34.30
CA TRP A 39 -15.06 57.70 -34.17
C TRP A 39 -15.32 58.62 -35.37
N ASP A 40 -15.30 58.08 -36.60
CA ASP A 40 -15.61 58.81 -37.84
C ASP A 40 -17.02 59.44 -37.81
N GLN A 41 -17.95 58.87 -37.03
CA GLN A 41 -19.30 59.42 -36.84
C GLN A 41 -19.37 60.47 -35.73
N LEU A 42 -18.54 60.33 -34.68
CA LEU A 42 -18.53 61.22 -33.52
C LEU A 42 -17.68 62.48 -33.74
N GLU A 43 -16.54 62.35 -34.42
CA GLU A 43 -15.58 63.44 -34.64
C GLU A 43 -16.22 64.67 -35.30
N PRO A 44 -17.06 64.53 -36.35
CA PRO A 44 -17.72 65.69 -36.97
C PRO A 44 -18.62 66.48 -36.00
N ALA A 45 -19.18 65.82 -34.97
CA ALA A 45 -20.04 66.47 -33.99
C ALA A 45 -19.26 67.34 -32.98
N LEU A 46 -17.95 67.17 -32.90
CA LEU A 46 -17.08 68.00 -32.05
C LEU A 46 -16.60 69.26 -32.77
N LEU A 47 -16.64 69.30 -34.11
CA LEU A 47 -16.14 70.42 -34.90
C LEU A 47 -16.96 71.69 -34.64
N GLY A 48 -16.27 72.77 -34.27
CA GLY A 48 -16.87 74.05 -33.93
C GLY A 48 -17.29 74.18 -32.46
N GLU A 49 -17.24 73.08 -31.69
CA GLU A 49 -17.57 73.11 -30.26
C GLU A 49 -16.38 73.58 -29.42
N PRO A 50 -16.62 74.36 -28.34
CA PRO A 50 -15.58 74.77 -27.42
C PRO A 50 -15.09 73.56 -26.63
N LEU A 51 -13.79 73.26 -26.68
CA LEU A 51 -13.18 72.10 -26.02
C LEU A 51 -12.86 72.39 -24.56
N ARG A 52 -13.36 71.56 -23.64
CA ARG A 52 -13.12 71.68 -22.19
C ARG A 52 -12.79 70.34 -21.57
N THR A 53 -11.72 70.29 -20.77
CA THR A 53 -11.40 69.12 -19.96
C THR A 53 -12.43 68.95 -18.84
N GLY A 54 -12.72 67.70 -18.48
CA GLY A 54 -13.58 67.34 -17.35
C GLY A 54 -15.09 67.52 -17.54
N THR A 55 -15.54 68.04 -18.69
CA THR A 55 -16.96 68.02 -19.09
C THR A 55 -17.13 67.11 -20.30
N PRO A 56 -17.92 66.02 -20.20
CA PRO A 56 -18.11 65.12 -21.33
C PRO A 56 -19.08 65.71 -22.36
N TYR A 57 -18.79 65.50 -23.64
CA TYR A 57 -19.71 65.76 -24.74
C TYR A 57 -20.61 64.54 -24.88
N LEU A 58 -21.90 64.73 -24.66
CA LEU A 58 -22.88 63.65 -24.74
C LEU A 58 -23.46 63.57 -26.15
N TRP A 59 -23.33 62.40 -26.74
CA TRP A 59 -23.94 62.05 -28.02
C TRP A 59 -25.04 61.03 -27.78
N SER A 60 -26.29 61.48 -27.87
CA SER A 60 -27.46 60.62 -27.72
C SER A 60 -27.84 59.97 -29.04
N SER A 61 -28.03 58.65 -29.03
CA SER A 61 -28.38 57.87 -30.21
C SER A 61 -29.44 56.82 -29.90
N HIS A 62 -29.91 56.13 -30.93
CA HIS A 62 -30.85 55.01 -30.79
C HIS A 62 -30.24 53.79 -30.04
N VAL A 63 -28.91 53.73 -29.91
CA VAL A 63 -28.19 52.72 -29.14
C VAL A 63 -27.75 53.24 -27.76
N GLY A 64 -28.36 54.32 -27.26
CA GLY A 64 -28.02 54.93 -25.98
C GLY A 64 -27.00 56.06 -26.10
N ASP A 65 -26.55 56.56 -24.95
CA ASP A 65 -25.66 57.71 -24.85
C ASP A 65 -24.19 57.29 -24.93
N ILE A 66 -23.42 58.02 -25.73
CA ILE A 66 -21.96 57.92 -25.82
C ILE A 66 -21.38 59.22 -25.30
N ALA A 67 -20.49 59.14 -24.32
CA ALA A 67 -19.81 60.32 -23.79
C ALA A 67 -18.40 60.41 -24.35
N VAL A 68 -18.02 61.56 -24.91
CA VAL A 68 -16.63 61.87 -25.28
C VAL A 68 -16.05 62.77 -24.20
N GLU A 69 -15.14 62.24 -23.39
CA GLU A 69 -14.47 63.00 -22.33
C GLU A 69 -13.10 63.48 -22.82
N ILE A 70 -12.89 64.79 -22.85
CA ILE A 70 -11.57 65.35 -23.17
C ILE A 70 -10.67 65.25 -21.93
N VAL A 71 -9.60 64.47 -22.04
CA VAL A 71 -8.66 64.22 -20.93
C VAL A 71 -7.38 65.04 -21.05
N ARG A 72 -6.97 65.41 -22.27
CA ARG A 72 -5.84 66.33 -22.51
C ARG A 72 -6.14 67.28 -23.66
N LEU A 73 -5.72 68.53 -23.52
CA LEU A 73 -5.72 69.56 -24.56
C LEU A 73 -4.31 70.14 -24.71
N ALA A 74 -3.85 70.28 -25.94
CA ALA A 74 -2.62 71.01 -26.25
C ALA A 74 -2.81 72.52 -25.98
N PRO A 75 -1.76 73.22 -25.50
CA PRO A 75 -1.83 74.66 -25.27
C PRO A 75 -2.26 75.42 -26.53
N GLY A 76 -3.27 76.30 -26.40
CA GLY A 76 -3.80 77.12 -27.50
C GLY A 76 -5.00 76.52 -28.23
N VAL A 77 -5.30 75.23 -28.03
CA VAL A 77 -6.49 74.59 -28.61
C VAL A 77 -7.69 74.83 -27.69
N THR A 78 -8.69 75.57 -28.20
CA THR A 78 -9.89 75.96 -27.42
C THR A 78 -11.20 75.63 -28.13
N VAL A 79 -11.17 75.44 -29.45
CA VAL A 79 -12.30 75.07 -30.30
C VAL A 79 -11.79 74.04 -31.31
N ALA A 80 -12.51 72.94 -31.51
CA ALA A 80 -12.15 71.97 -32.52
C ALA A 80 -12.43 72.50 -33.93
N ASN A 81 -11.51 72.28 -34.83
CA ASN A 81 -11.62 72.60 -36.24
C ASN A 81 -11.18 71.40 -37.10
N LYS A 82 -11.26 71.53 -38.42
CA LYS A 82 -10.97 70.44 -39.36
C LYS A 82 -9.52 69.95 -39.33
N ASP A 83 -8.60 70.75 -38.79
CA ASP A 83 -7.18 70.41 -38.68
C ASP A 83 -6.83 69.87 -37.28
N THR A 84 -7.78 69.89 -36.34
CA THR A 84 -7.59 69.41 -34.96
C THR A 84 -7.40 67.90 -34.97
N ARG A 85 -6.27 67.43 -34.41
CA ARG A 85 -5.97 66.00 -34.32
C ARG A 85 -6.42 65.43 -32.99
N PHE A 86 -7.35 64.49 -33.04
CA PHE A 86 -7.84 63.77 -31.87
C PHE A 86 -7.19 62.39 -31.74
N ASP A 87 -6.80 62.06 -30.51
CA ASP A 87 -6.33 60.73 -30.12
C ASP A 87 -7.34 60.11 -29.13
N VAL A 88 -7.97 59.01 -29.52
CA VAL A 88 -8.78 58.19 -28.61
C VAL A 88 -7.83 57.34 -27.76
N VAL A 89 -7.54 57.79 -26.55
CA VAL A 89 -6.53 57.15 -25.68
C VAL A 89 -7.08 56.03 -24.81
N ALA A 90 -8.39 56.01 -24.56
CA ALA A 90 -9.05 54.92 -23.87
C ALA A 90 -10.54 54.82 -24.22
N VAL A 91 -11.10 53.63 -24.01
CA VAL A 91 -12.53 53.35 -24.10
C VAL A 91 -13.01 52.75 -22.78
N ARG A 92 -14.05 53.32 -22.18
CA ARG A 92 -14.73 52.76 -21.01
C ARG A 92 -15.97 51.99 -21.48
N GLU A 93 -15.93 50.67 -21.39
CA GLU A 93 -17.07 49.81 -21.67
C GLU A 93 -17.75 49.36 -20.38
N ARG A 94 -19.01 48.90 -20.48
CA ARG A 94 -19.67 48.19 -19.39
C ARG A 94 -18.87 46.93 -19.06
N ALA A 95 -18.67 46.64 -17.78
CA ALA A 95 -17.99 45.42 -17.35
C ALA A 95 -18.74 44.20 -17.93
N LYS A 96 -18.05 43.44 -18.80
CA LYS A 96 -18.59 42.22 -19.41
C LYS A 96 -18.19 41.04 -18.54
N LEU A 97 -19.17 40.23 -18.14
CA LEU A 97 -18.90 38.93 -17.54
C LEU A 97 -18.29 38.00 -18.59
N SER A 98 -16.98 37.82 -18.56
CA SER A 98 -16.27 36.89 -19.46
C SER A 98 -16.68 35.44 -19.24
N TYR A 99 -17.03 35.10 -17.99
CA TYR A 99 -17.37 33.75 -17.57
C TYR A 99 -18.72 33.75 -16.88
N ARG A 100 -19.77 33.35 -17.60
CA ARG A 100 -21.14 33.33 -17.11
C ARG A 100 -21.47 31.97 -16.52
N CYS A 101 -22.17 31.95 -15.38
CA CYS A 101 -22.75 30.72 -14.86
C CYS A 101 -23.88 30.23 -15.76
N ALA A 102 -23.78 28.99 -16.26
CA ALA A 102 -24.79 28.37 -17.11
C ALA A 102 -26.15 28.25 -16.38
N THR A 103 -26.15 27.84 -15.12
CA THR A 103 -27.37 27.70 -14.31
C THR A 103 -28.07 29.03 -14.04
N CYS A 104 -27.32 30.12 -13.81
CA CYS A 104 -27.91 31.46 -13.71
C CYS A 104 -28.50 31.90 -15.06
N ALA A 105 -27.78 31.67 -16.15
CA ALA A 105 -28.23 32.02 -17.49
C ALA A 105 -29.55 31.32 -17.87
N ASP A 106 -29.70 30.03 -17.52
CA ASP A 106 -30.93 29.25 -17.74
C ASP A 106 -32.14 29.83 -16.97
N SER A 107 -31.90 30.58 -15.88
CA SER A 107 -32.92 31.26 -15.09
C SER A 107 -33.05 32.77 -15.39
N GLY A 108 -32.41 33.25 -16.45
CA GLY A 108 -32.43 34.66 -16.85
C GLY A 108 -31.62 35.60 -15.95
N ARG A 109 -30.78 35.06 -15.04
CA ARG A 109 -29.87 35.83 -14.19
C ARG A 109 -28.45 35.86 -14.78
N GLU A 110 -27.73 36.96 -14.58
CA GLU A 110 -26.32 37.05 -14.91
C GLU A 110 -25.46 36.94 -13.64
N ALA A 111 -24.54 35.97 -13.59
CA ALA A 111 -23.59 35.79 -12.50
C ALA A 111 -22.25 35.29 -13.01
N TYR A 112 -21.16 35.66 -12.33
CA TYR A 112 -19.81 35.19 -12.63
C TYR A 112 -19.65 33.71 -12.26
N GLY A 113 -19.19 32.89 -13.19
CA GLY A 113 -18.96 31.46 -12.99
C GLY A 113 -17.46 31.10 -12.99
N PRO A 114 -16.76 31.15 -11.84
CA PRO A 114 -15.33 30.84 -11.80
C PRO A 114 -15.05 29.34 -11.94
N PHE A 115 -15.98 28.46 -11.55
CA PHE A 115 -15.77 27.02 -11.50
C PHE A 115 -16.17 26.35 -12.81
N LEU A 116 -15.41 25.31 -13.18
CA LEU A 116 -15.69 24.49 -14.36
C LEU A 116 -16.30 23.15 -13.92
N CYS A 117 -17.49 22.84 -14.41
CA CYS A 117 -18.08 21.52 -14.22
C CYS A 117 -17.31 20.49 -15.04
N ARG A 118 -16.66 19.54 -14.35
CA ARG A 118 -15.86 18.48 -14.98
C ARG A 118 -16.60 17.74 -16.10
N ASP A 119 -17.88 17.48 -15.89
CA ASP A 119 -18.69 16.62 -16.77
C ASP A 119 -19.47 17.41 -17.84
N CYS A 120 -19.38 18.76 -17.84
CA CYS A 120 -19.95 19.58 -18.91
C CYS A 120 -19.03 19.68 -20.14
N ALA A 121 -17.73 19.38 -19.99
CA ALA A 121 -16.75 19.47 -21.06
C ALA A 121 -17.16 18.57 -22.25
N GLY A 122 -17.33 19.17 -23.44
CA GLY A 122 -17.71 18.46 -24.66
C GLY A 122 -19.22 18.26 -24.89
N THR A 123 -20.08 18.78 -24.01
CA THR A 123 -21.56 18.69 -24.16
C THR A 123 -22.17 19.84 -24.98
N GLY A 124 -21.37 20.84 -25.38
CA GLY A 124 -21.83 22.05 -26.06
C GLY A 124 -22.62 23.03 -25.17
N ARG A 125 -22.85 22.67 -23.90
CA ARG A 125 -23.44 23.56 -22.89
C ARG A 125 -22.36 24.43 -22.23
N GLY A 126 -22.79 25.56 -21.64
CA GLY A 126 -21.92 26.32 -20.75
C GLY A 126 -21.42 25.43 -19.61
N ASP A 127 -20.11 25.36 -19.45
CA ASP A 127 -19.44 24.48 -18.47
C ASP A 127 -19.13 25.18 -17.15
N ARG A 128 -19.49 26.47 -17.03
CA ARG A 128 -19.16 27.29 -15.87
C ARG A 128 -20.30 27.43 -14.89
N VAL A 129 -19.98 27.42 -13.60
CA VAL A 129 -20.92 27.61 -12.49
C VAL A 129 -20.40 28.61 -11.47
N CYS A 130 -21.31 29.39 -10.87
CA CYS A 130 -21.00 30.29 -9.77
C CYS A 130 -20.86 29.53 -8.45
N ASP A 131 -20.42 30.22 -7.41
CA ASP A 131 -20.36 29.74 -6.02
C ASP A 131 -21.71 29.27 -5.46
N GLU A 132 -22.83 29.89 -5.85
CA GLU A 132 -24.17 29.42 -5.45
C GLU A 132 -24.56 28.07 -6.07
N HIS A 133 -24.05 27.75 -7.26
CA HIS A 133 -24.46 26.57 -8.03
C HIS A 133 -23.37 25.50 -8.14
N VAL A 134 -22.16 25.76 -7.66
CA VAL A 134 -21.08 24.79 -7.69
C VAL A 134 -21.36 23.69 -6.67
N VAL A 135 -21.18 22.45 -7.11
CA VAL A 135 -21.20 21.26 -6.27
C VAL A 135 -19.75 20.81 -6.11
N ILE A 136 -19.27 20.82 -4.87
CA ILE A 136 -17.95 20.29 -4.50
C ILE A 136 -18.20 19.23 -3.44
N LEU A 137 -17.69 18.02 -3.68
CA LEU A 137 -17.83 16.92 -2.73
C LEU A 137 -16.63 16.88 -1.79
N ASP A 138 -16.84 16.54 -0.53
CA ASP A 138 -15.75 16.36 0.42
C ASP A 138 -14.76 15.28 -0.07
N GLY A 139 -13.47 15.46 0.24
CA GLY A 139 -12.40 14.54 -0.17
C GLY A 139 -11.94 14.67 -1.63
N ALA A 140 -12.51 15.58 -2.44
CA ALA A 140 -11.89 16.00 -3.69
C ALA A 140 -12.32 17.41 -4.14
N LEU A 141 -11.35 18.22 -4.59
CA LEU A 141 -11.60 19.55 -5.18
C LEU A 141 -12.14 19.49 -6.62
N THR A 142 -12.96 18.49 -6.93
CA THR A 142 -13.63 18.39 -8.24
C THR A 142 -14.94 19.14 -8.20
N THR A 143 -15.11 20.08 -9.13
CA THR A 143 -16.29 20.90 -9.27
C THR A 143 -17.28 20.31 -10.28
N ASN A 144 -18.54 20.25 -9.90
CA ASN A 144 -19.67 19.81 -10.72
C ASN A 144 -20.77 20.89 -10.72
N CYS A 145 -21.63 20.91 -11.75
CA CYS A 145 -22.86 21.71 -11.74
C CYS A 145 -24.01 20.91 -11.10
N PRO A 146 -25.16 21.53 -10.77
CA PRO A 146 -26.28 20.82 -10.13
C PRO A 146 -26.85 19.68 -11.00
N LEU A 147 -26.83 19.82 -12.33
CA LEU A 147 -27.28 18.79 -13.26
C LEU A 147 -26.34 17.58 -13.32
N HIS A 148 -25.05 17.79 -13.06
CA HIS A 148 -24.02 16.74 -13.02
C HIS A 148 -23.60 16.42 -11.59
N HIS A 149 -24.46 16.69 -10.61
CA HIS A 149 -24.23 16.33 -9.23
C HIS A 149 -24.06 14.81 -9.12
N PRO A 150 -22.90 14.29 -8.70
CA PRO A 150 -22.69 12.85 -8.65
C PRO A 150 -23.67 12.16 -7.69
N GLY A 151 -24.19 11.01 -8.09
CA GLY A 151 -25.02 10.17 -7.23
C GLY A 151 -24.17 9.23 -6.37
N CYS A 152 -24.69 8.91 -5.18
CA CYS A 152 -24.16 7.88 -4.30
C CYS A 152 -24.15 6.53 -5.03
N ARG A 153 -23.01 5.85 -5.02
CA ARG A 153 -22.86 4.55 -5.70
C ARG A 153 -23.86 3.49 -5.24
N GLN A 154 -24.31 3.52 -4.00
CA GLN A 154 -25.17 2.48 -3.43
C GLN A 154 -26.67 2.79 -3.56
N CYS A 155 -27.08 4.06 -3.41
CA CYS A 155 -28.51 4.42 -3.35
C CYS A 155 -28.94 5.47 -4.37
N GLY A 156 -28.03 6.01 -5.19
CA GLY A 156 -28.34 7.02 -6.21
C GLY A 156 -28.64 8.43 -5.69
N GLN A 157 -28.84 8.60 -4.38
CA GLN A 157 -29.05 9.91 -3.75
C GLN A 157 -27.88 10.86 -4.02
N PRO A 158 -28.09 12.20 -4.02
CA PRO A 158 -27.00 13.16 -4.15
C PRO A 158 -25.84 12.82 -3.19
N ALA A 159 -24.64 12.65 -3.73
CA ALA A 159 -23.44 12.41 -2.95
C ALA A 159 -22.96 13.67 -2.21
N SER A 160 -22.37 13.51 -1.05
CA SER A 160 -21.75 14.59 -0.27
C SER A 160 -20.22 14.48 -0.24
N PHE A 161 -19.67 13.29 -0.48
CA PHE A 161 -18.22 13.05 -0.42
C PHE A 161 -17.74 12.02 -1.45
N ARG A 162 -16.42 11.97 -1.64
CA ARG A 162 -15.71 10.94 -2.40
C ARG A 162 -14.88 10.08 -1.47
N CYS A 163 -15.05 8.76 -1.61
CA CYS A 163 -14.37 7.80 -0.74
C CYS A 163 -12.85 7.78 -0.99
N ALA A 164 -12.07 7.95 0.07
CA ALA A 164 -10.60 7.96 0.06
C ALA A 164 -9.97 6.56 -0.10
N GLY A 165 -10.74 5.48 0.02
CA GLY A 165 -10.20 4.12 0.03
C GLY A 165 -9.74 3.61 -1.34
N ASP A 166 -8.73 2.72 -1.34
CA ASP A 166 -8.03 2.21 -2.53
C ASP A 166 -8.92 1.54 -3.60
N ARG A 167 -10.07 0.99 -3.20
CA ARG A 167 -11.04 0.42 -4.17
C ARG A 167 -11.81 1.51 -4.91
N CYS A 168 -12.09 2.63 -4.24
CA CYS A 168 -12.85 3.73 -4.81
C CYS A 168 -11.93 4.77 -5.47
N ARG A 169 -10.69 4.94 -4.99
CA ARG A 169 -9.68 5.88 -5.49
C ARG A 169 -10.24 7.27 -5.80
N THR A 170 -11.08 7.80 -4.91
CA THR A 170 -11.83 9.07 -5.07
C THR A 170 -12.72 9.19 -6.33
N LYS A 171 -12.80 8.15 -7.17
CA LYS A 171 -13.66 8.12 -8.37
C LYS A 171 -15.14 7.95 -8.01
N MET A 172 -15.41 7.22 -6.93
CA MET A 172 -16.77 6.92 -6.48
C MET A 172 -17.26 7.94 -5.46
N ALA A 173 -18.46 8.48 -5.70
CA ALA A 173 -19.14 9.42 -4.82
C ALA A 173 -20.18 8.70 -3.94
N TRP A 174 -20.41 9.21 -2.74
CA TRP A 174 -21.23 8.61 -1.70
C TRP A 174 -22.01 9.69 -0.92
N CYS A 175 -23.18 9.35 -0.39
CA CYS A 175 -23.97 10.24 0.46
C CYS A 175 -23.62 10.03 1.95
N ASP A 176 -24.04 10.97 2.82
CA ASP A 176 -23.70 10.95 4.25
C ASP A 176 -24.18 9.72 4.99
N ALA A 177 -25.31 9.11 4.58
CA ALA A 177 -25.79 7.85 5.16
C ALA A 177 -24.81 6.68 4.97
N HIS A 178 -23.89 6.78 4.01
CA HIS A 178 -22.82 5.81 3.76
C HIS A 178 -21.43 6.40 4.05
N ARG A 179 -21.34 7.50 4.78
CA ARG A 179 -20.07 8.09 5.22
C ARG A 179 -19.58 7.37 6.48
N VAL A 180 -18.31 7.00 6.47
CA VAL A 180 -17.59 6.50 7.65
C VAL A 180 -16.28 7.27 7.75
N SER A 181 -16.16 8.11 8.76
CA SER A 181 -15.00 8.97 8.97
C SER A 181 -13.79 8.17 9.46
N HIS A 182 -12.59 8.61 9.09
CA HIS A 182 -11.35 8.02 9.59
C HIS A 182 -11.24 8.24 11.11
N PRO A 183 -10.76 7.24 11.89
CA PRO A 183 -10.72 7.36 13.35
C PRO A 183 -9.82 8.48 13.88
N GLU A 184 -8.77 8.83 13.15
CA GLU A 184 -7.72 9.78 13.59
C GLU A 184 -7.59 11.01 12.66
N ASP A 185 -8.35 11.05 11.56
CA ASP A 185 -8.22 12.10 10.53
C ASP A 185 -9.62 12.62 10.13
N PRO A 186 -10.05 13.77 10.66
CA PRO A 186 -11.40 14.28 10.42
C PRO A 186 -11.66 14.67 8.97
N ASP A 187 -10.62 14.89 8.15
CA ASP A 187 -10.76 15.31 6.75
C ASP A 187 -10.84 14.13 5.77
N THR A 188 -10.73 12.89 6.29
CA THR A 188 -10.73 11.67 5.48
C THR A 188 -11.96 10.81 5.74
N ASP A 189 -12.75 10.58 4.69
CA ASP A 189 -13.94 9.75 4.74
C ASP A 189 -13.89 8.55 3.79
N TYR A 190 -14.53 7.46 4.22
CA TYR A 190 -14.63 6.22 3.49
C TYR A 190 -16.08 5.79 3.31
N CYS A 191 -16.31 4.98 2.27
CA CYS A 191 -17.50 4.15 2.22
C CYS A 191 -17.34 2.93 3.16
N PRO A 192 -18.42 2.27 3.61
CA PRO A 192 -18.34 1.20 4.59
C PRO A 192 -17.52 -0.01 4.13
N SER A 193 -17.46 -0.24 2.82
CA SER A 193 -16.68 -1.32 2.23
C SER A 193 -15.18 -1.04 2.21
N CYS A 194 -14.77 0.21 1.95
CA CYS A 194 -13.36 0.58 2.02
C CYS A 194 -12.89 0.70 3.48
N TYR A 195 -13.73 1.27 4.34
CA TYR A 195 -13.45 1.37 5.77
C TYR A 195 -13.15 0.01 6.39
N ARG A 196 -14.02 -1.00 6.17
CA ARG A 196 -13.81 -2.36 6.70
C ARG A 196 -12.57 -3.08 6.17
N LEU A 197 -12.02 -2.67 5.03
CA LEU A 197 -10.79 -3.24 4.49
C LEU A 197 -9.55 -2.63 5.15
N LEU A 198 -9.58 -1.32 5.43
CA LEU A 198 -8.48 -0.58 6.08
C LEU A 198 -8.49 -0.76 7.60
N PHE A 199 -9.69 -0.77 8.19
CA PHE A 199 -9.95 -0.91 9.63
C PHE A 199 -10.83 -2.14 9.89
N PRO A 200 -10.32 -3.35 9.60
CA PRO A 200 -11.07 -4.57 9.87
C PRO A 200 -11.27 -4.72 11.38
N VAL A 201 -12.47 -5.18 11.77
CA VAL A 201 -12.77 -5.44 13.18
C VAL A 201 -12.03 -6.70 13.63
N CYS A 202 -11.51 -6.70 14.86
CA CYS A 202 -10.93 -7.87 15.48
C CYS A 202 -11.93 -9.04 15.48
N GLU A 203 -11.48 -10.23 15.11
CA GLU A 203 -12.30 -11.44 15.04
C GLU A 203 -12.72 -12.01 16.41
N HIS A 204 -12.21 -11.42 17.50
CA HIS A 204 -12.51 -11.86 18.85
C HIS A 204 -13.85 -11.29 19.30
N SER A 205 -14.72 -12.14 19.85
CA SER A 205 -16.06 -11.73 20.28
C SER A 205 -15.98 -10.61 21.34
N GLY A 206 -16.75 -9.54 21.13
CA GLY A 206 -16.77 -8.38 22.02
C GLY A 206 -15.55 -7.46 21.94
N CYS A 207 -14.69 -7.61 20.92
CA CYS A 207 -13.55 -6.72 20.71
C CYS A 207 -13.78 -5.78 19.53
N ASP A 208 -13.86 -4.48 19.82
CA ASP A 208 -13.99 -3.43 18.80
C ASP A 208 -12.62 -2.88 18.31
N GLY A 209 -11.53 -3.54 18.70
CA GLY A 209 -10.19 -3.15 18.29
C GLY A 209 -9.95 -3.39 16.80
N VAL A 210 -9.12 -2.56 16.18
CA VAL A 210 -8.72 -2.72 14.78
C VAL A 210 -7.79 -3.94 14.63
N GLY A 211 -8.15 -4.84 13.72
CA GLY A 211 -7.34 -5.98 13.31
C GLY A 211 -6.08 -5.52 12.59
N THR A 212 -4.91 -5.79 13.16
CA THR A 212 -3.61 -5.43 12.58
C THR A 212 -2.83 -6.66 12.11
N MET A 213 -3.29 -7.86 12.48
CA MET A 213 -2.66 -9.12 12.12
C MET A 213 -3.70 -10.05 11.48
N GLY A 214 -3.46 -10.43 10.23
CA GLY A 214 -4.31 -11.38 9.51
C GLY A 214 -3.94 -12.83 9.82
N CYS A 215 -4.95 -13.70 9.83
CA CYS A 215 -4.72 -15.13 9.89
C CYS A 215 -4.11 -15.62 8.56
N ASP A 216 -2.93 -16.24 8.64
CA ASP A 216 -2.17 -16.72 7.48
C ASP A 216 -2.68 -18.06 6.93
N ILE A 217 -3.57 -18.73 7.67
CA ILE A 217 -4.10 -20.05 7.29
C ILE A 217 -4.89 -19.93 5.99
N VAL A 218 -4.62 -20.84 5.06
CA VAL A 218 -5.34 -21.01 3.80
C VAL A 218 -6.21 -22.26 3.83
N ASP A 219 -7.34 -22.25 3.13
CA ASP A 219 -8.12 -23.47 2.93
C ASP A 219 -7.48 -24.39 1.87
N ALA A 220 -8.11 -25.54 1.59
CA ALA A 220 -7.65 -26.49 0.60
C ALA A 220 -7.62 -25.93 -0.84
N SER A 221 -8.35 -24.84 -1.11
CA SER A 221 -8.34 -24.12 -2.38
C SER A 221 -7.30 -22.98 -2.43
N GLY A 222 -6.53 -22.79 -1.36
CA GLY A 222 -5.53 -21.73 -1.23
C GLY A 222 -6.12 -20.36 -0.87
N ARG A 223 -7.41 -20.27 -0.53
CA ARG A 223 -8.03 -19.00 -0.12
C ARG A 223 -7.64 -18.70 1.33
N PRO A 224 -7.21 -17.47 1.64
CA PRO A 224 -6.86 -17.08 3.00
C PRO A 224 -8.11 -17.02 3.89
N CYS A 225 -7.93 -17.32 5.18
CA CYS A 225 -8.99 -17.25 6.20
C CYS A 225 -9.69 -15.88 6.26
N GLY A 226 -8.93 -14.79 6.05
CA GLY A 226 -9.46 -13.42 6.01
C GLY A 226 -9.81 -12.80 7.38
N ARG A 227 -9.83 -13.59 8.46
CA ARG A 227 -9.99 -13.07 9.82
C ARG A 227 -8.76 -12.27 10.25
N GLN A 228 -8.99 -11.21 11.01
CA GLN A 228 -7.94 -10.35 11.55
C GLN A 228 -8.06 -10.23 13.05
N ALA A 229 -6.94 -10.13 13.75
CA ALA A 229 -6.88 -9.93 15.18
C ALA A 229 -6.15 -8.62 15.48
N CYS A 230 -6.62 -7.89 16.50
CA CYS A 230 -5.90 -6.73 17.02
C CYS A 230 -4.63 -7.16 17.76
N THR A 231 -3.77 -6.21 18.10
CA THR A 231 -2.50 -6.48 18.80
C THR A 231 -2.67 -7.25 20.12
N ARG A 232 -3.79 -7.04 20.83
CA ARG A 232 -4.12 -7.72 22.10
C ARG A 232 -4.53 -9.18 21.92
N HIS A 233 -5.17 -9.51 20.80
CA HIS A 233 -5.66 -10.86 20.50
C HIS A 233 -4.81 -11.56 19.43
N ALA A 234 -3.65 -11.00 19.10
CA ALA A 234 -2.80 -11.52 18.06
C ALA A 234 -2.11 -12.81 18.50
N LEU A 235 -2.54 -13.94 17.93
CA LEU A 235 -1.92 -15.25 18.15
C LEU A 235 -0.93 -15.55 17.02
N ARG A 236 0.28 -15.99 17.38
CA ARG A 236 1.32 -16.31 16.40
C ARG A 236 1.90 -17.69 16.64
N TRP A 237 2.08 -18.44 15.56
CA TRP A 237 2.82 -19.70 15.56
C TRP A 237 4.23 -19.49 14.99
N GLN A 238 5.23 -19.72 15.84
CA GLN A 238 6.62 -19.48 15.50
C GLN A 238 7.22 -20.60 14.64
N VAL A 239 7.20 -20.42 13.32
CA VAL A 239 7.66 -21.43 12.35
C VAL A 239 9.05 -21.11 11.78
N PHE A 240 9.37 -19.83 11.57
CA PHE A 240 10.54 -19.38 10.80
C PHE A 240 11.77 -18.99 11.65
N GLY A 241 11.79 -19.38 12.93
CA GLY A 241 12.87 -19.05 13.88
C GLY A 241 12.68 -17.68 14.53
N HIS A 242 13.27 -17.47 15.72
CA HIS A 242 12.94 -16.39 16.67
C HIS A 242 13.00 -14.94 16.13
N GLU A 243 13.82 -14.65 15.13
CA GLU A 243 13.97 -13.30 14.56
C GLU A 243 12.87 -12.94 13.54
N LYS A 244 12.11 -13.94 13.06
CA LYS A 244 11.11 -13.75 12.00
C LYS A 244 9.70 -13.75 12.55
N THR A 245 8.83 -12.92 11.98
CA THR A 245 7.40 -12.94 12.31
C THR A 245 6.79 -14.29 11.95
N GLY A 246 6.22 -14.98 12.96
CA GLY A 246 5.52 -16.25 12.76
C GLY A 246 4.25 -16.16 11.91
N LEU A 247 3.53 -17.28 11.83
CA LEU A 247 2.22 -17.36 11.19
C LEU A 247 1.18 -16.75 12.13
N GLY A 248 0.44 -15.75 11.65
CA GLY A 248 -0.72 -15.20 12.30
C GLY A 248 -1.88 -16.20 12.33
N LEU A 249 -2.51 -16.35 13.48
CA LEU A 249 -3.63 -17.27 13.69
C LEU A 249 -4.82 -16.51 14.28
N CYS A 250 -6.02 -16.81 13.77
CA CYS A 250 -7.25 -16.47 14.46
C CYS A 250 -7.49 -17.45 15.63
N THR A 251 -8.40 -17.11 16.54
CA THR A 251 -8.74 -17.92 17.72
C THR A 251 -9.09 -19.35 17.35
N GLN A 252 -9.88 -19.55 16.28
CA GLN A 252 -10.27 -20.88 15.81
C GLN A 252 -9.06 -21.70 15.35
N HIS A 253 -8.22 -21.17 14.47
CA HIS A 253 -7.07 -21.91 13.93
C HIS A 253 -5.97 -22.13 14.96
N HIS A 254 -5.85 -21.24 15.93
CA HIS A 254 -4.97 -21.46 17.08
C HIS A 254 -5.47 -22.63 17.93
N ALA A 255 -6.78 -22.70 18.22
CA ALA A 255 -7.37 -23.78 19.01
C ALA A 255 -7.20 -25.15 18.35
N THR A 256 -7.31 -25.24 17.02
CA THR A 256 -7.20 -26.52 16.30
C THR A 256 -5.78 -26.90 15.90
N LEU A 257 -4.77 -26.04 16.12
CA LEU A 257 -3.40 -26.23 15.61
C LEU A 257 -2.79 -27.58 16.01
N ARG A 258 -3.04 -28.04 17.24
CA ARG A 258 -2.51 -29.33 17.76
C ARG A 258 -3.25 -30.55 17.23
N SER A 259 -4.50 -30.40 16.81
CA SER A 259 -5.30 -31.47 16.21
C SER A 259 -5.20 -31.51 14.68
N THR A 260 -4.59 -30.49 14.06
CA THR A 260 -4.39 -30.44 12.60
C THR A 260 -3.44 -31.53 12.14
N ALA A 261 -3.81 -32.21 11.06
CA ALA A 261 -2.99 -33.27 10.46
C ALA A 261 -1.59 -32.75 10.04
N PRO A 262 -0.53 -33.57 10.15
CA PRO A 262 0.83 -33.13 9.84
C PRO A 262 1.03 -32.55 8.44
N VAL A 263 0.44 -33.19 7.42
CA VAL A 263 0.54 -32.74 6.02
C VAL A 263 -0.10 -31.36 5.83
N GLU A 264 -1.18 -31.09 6.56
CA GLU A 264 -1.87 -29.81 6.51
C GLU A 264 -1.05 -28.73 7.22
N LEU A 265 -0.43 -29.04 8.37
CA LEU A 265 0.53 -28.14 9.02
C LEU A 265 1.69 -27.78 8.08
N MET A 266 2.27 -28.78 7.39
CA MET A 266 3.33 -28.54 6.40
C MET A 266 2.84 -27.65 5.25
N ARG A 267 1.63 -27.90 4.74
CA ARG A 267 0.99 -27.06 3.72
C ARG A 267 0.90 -25.61 4.20
N GLN A 268 0.37 -25.35 5.39
CA GLN A 268 0.22 -23.99 5.92
C GLN A 268 1.55 -23.24 6.04
N ILE A 269 2.59 -23.93 6.51
CA ILE A 269 3.96 -23.39 6.60
C ILE A 269 4.47 -22.98 5.22
N VAL A 270 4.38 -23.89 4.24
CA VAL A 270 4.90 -23.67 2.89
C VAL A 270 4.09 -22.61 2.15
N SER A 271 2.76 -22.65 2.25
CA SER A 271 1.86 -21.66 1.64
C SER A 271 2.18 -20.25 2.13
N THR A 272 2.44 -20.10 3.43
CA THR A 272 2.82 -18.80 4.01
C THR A 272 4.18 -18.34 3.49
N ALA A 273 5.19 -19.23 3.49
CA ALA A 273 6.52 -18.91 2.97
C ALA A 273 6.46 -18.50 1.49
N ALA A 274 5.69 -19.22 0.68
CA ALA A 274 5.50 -18.94 -0.74
C ALA A 274 4.80 -17.59 -0.99
N ARG A 275 3.89 -17.18 -0.10
CA ARG A 275 3.16 -15.91 -0.18
C ARG A 275 4.00 -14.69 0.22
N ARG A 276 4.96 -14.86 1.12
CA ARG A 276 5.84 -13.79 1.62
C ARG A 276 7.24 -13.82 0.97
N SER A 277 7.30 -14.19 -0.32
CA SER A 277 8.44 -14.72 -1.09
C SER A 277 9.83 -14.07 -0.91
N ASP A 278 9.91 -12.83 -0.44
CA ASP A 278 11.16 -12.07 -0.42
C ASP A 278 11.88 -12.19 0.94
N ASP A 279 11.14 -12.40 2.03
CA ASP A 279 11.69 -12.45 3.40
C ASP A 279 11.67 -13.84 4.04
N PHE A 280 10.90 -14.77 3.46
CA PHE A 280 10.57 -16.06 4.07
C PHE A 280 10.92 -17.22 3.14
N ARG A 281 12.04 -17.89 3.45
CA ARG A 281 12.41 -19.14 2.80
C ARG A 281 11.63 -20.30 3.41
N THR A 282 11.31 -21.29 2.60
CA THR A 282 10.74 -22.56 3.09
C THR A 282 11.66 -23.16 4.16
N PRO A 283 11.13 -23.62 5.31
CA PRO A 283 11.98 -24.11 6.40
C PRO A 283 12.80 -25.35 6.04
N ARG A 284 13.85 -25.59 6.83
CA ARG A 284 14.65 -26.83 6.80
C ARG A 284 13.85 -28.03 7.33
N LEU A 285 14.26 -29.25 6.99
CA LEU A 285 13.61 -30.47 7.50
C LEU A 285 13.64 -30.55 9.02
N VAL A 286 14.75 -30.18 9.65
CA VAL A 286 14.85 -30.10 11.11
C VAL A 286 13.85 -29.08 11.70
N SER A 287 13.56 -27.99 10.98
CA SER A 287 12.56 -27.01 11.41
C SER A 287 11.13 -27.57 11.32
N PHE A 288 10.82 -28.36 10.29
CA PHE A 288 9.55 -29.09 10.24
C PHE A 288 9.43 -30.08 11.40
N GLY A 289 10.48 -30.85 11.71
CA GLY A 289 10.51 -31.74 12.86
C GLY A 289 10.25 -31.01 14.18
N HIS A 290 10.86 -29.84 14.38
CA HIS A 290 10.61 -29.01 15.56
C HIS A 290 9.14 -28.54 15.65
N ASN A 291 8.59 -28.04 14.54
CA ASN A 291 7.22 -27.58 14.48
C ASN A 291 6.22 -28.71 14.76
N LEU A 292 6.40 -29.87 14.14
CA LEU A 292 5.58 -31.07 14.37
C LEU A 292 5.64 -31.52 15.83
N ARG A 293 6.82 -31.48 16.46
CA ARG A 293 6.96 -31.81 17.88
C ARG A 293 6.14 -30.87 18.76
N ASN A 294 6.17 -29.57 18.48
CA ASN A 294 5.45 -28.55 19.25
C ASN A 294 3.93 -28.60 19.04
N THR A 295 3.48 -29.13 17.90
CA THR A 295 2.06 -29.35 17.61
C THR A 295 1.57 -30.75 18.01
N GLY A 296 2.37 -31.57 18.68
CA GLY A 296 1.94 -32.88 19.22
C GLY A 296 2.30 -34.11 18.38
N HIS A 297 2.86 -33.94 17.18
CA HIS A 297 3.20 -35.01 16.24
C HIS A 297 4.58 -35.60 16.49
N ARG A 298 4.82 -36.10 17.71
CA ARG A 298 6.16 -36.49 18.20
C ARG A 298 6.82 -37.63 17.40
N GLN A 299 6.04 -38.60 16.95
CA GLN A 299 6.56 -39.74 16.18
C GLN A 299 7.10 -39.29 14.82
N LEU A 300 6.30 -38.53 14.06
CA LEU A 300 6.73 -38.01 12.77
C LEU A 300 7.86 -36.96 12.89
N ALA A 301 7.93 -36.23 14.01
CA ALA A 301 8.93 -35.20 14.24
C ALA A 301 10.40 -35.67 14.23
N VAL A 302 10.65 -36.97 14.35
CA VAL A 302 12.00 -37.57 14.26
C VAL A 302 12.20 -38.38 12.98
N ASP A 303 11.13 -38.68 12.25
CA ASP A 303 11.17 -39.39 10.96
C ASP A 303 11.30 -38.39 9.81
N TYR A 304 12.50 -37.87 9.62
CA TYR A 304 12.79 -36.89 8.57
C TYR A 304 12.52 -37.43 7.17
N ARG A 305 12.68 -38.75 6.95
CA ARG A 305 12.38 -39.40 5.67
C ARG A 305 10.89 -39.25 5.36
N SER A 306 10.03 -39.61 6.30
CA SER A 306 8.58 -39.45 6.13
C SER A 306 8.17 -37.98 5.97
N ILE A 307 8.82 -37.04 6.68
CA ILE A 307 8.58 -35.60 6.48
C ILE A 307 8.89 -35.20 5.03
N TYR A 308 10.07 -35.58 4.52
CA TYR A 308 10.48 -35.26 3.16
C TYR A 308 9.56 -35.90 2.11
N GLU A 309 9.15 -37.16 2.30
CA GLU A 309 8.20 -37.84 1.42
C GLU A 309 6.83 -37.14 1.41
N GLN A 310 6.34 -36.66 2.55
CA GLN A 310 5.10 -35.87 2.63
C GLN A 310 5.23 -34.52 1.90
N LEU A 311 6.37 -33.83 2.03
CA LEU A 311 6.63 -32.58 1.30
C LEU A 311 6.70 -32.81 -0.22
N ARG A 312 7.24 -33.95 -0.67
CA ARG A 312 7.26 -34.33 -2.09
C ARG A 312 5.86 -34.62 -2.62
N ARG A 313 5.04 -35.38 -1.87
CA ARG A 313 3.63 -35.64 -2.23
C ARG A 313 2.83 -34.34 -2.28
N LEU A 314 3.02 -33.46 -1.29
CA LEU A 314 2.40 -32.13 -1.28
C LEU A 314 2.77 -31.31 -2.52
N ARG A 315 4.03 -31.39 -2.99
CA ARG A 315 4.45 -30.74 -4.24
C ARG A 315 3.66 -31.28 -5.43
N GLU A 316 3.58 -32.60 -5.56
CA GLU A 316 2.85 -33.28 -6.64
C GLU A 316 1.35 -32.91 -6.61
N ASP A 317 0.75 -32.83 -5.42
CA ASP A 317 -0.64 -32.39 -5.24
C ASP A 317 -0.85 -30.92 -5.66
N CYS A 318 0.06 -30.03 -5.28
CA CYS A 318 0.02 -28.63 -5.70
C CYS A 318 0.23 -28.46 -7.22
N GLU A 319 1.08 -29.28 -7.84
CA GLU A 319 1.27 -29.29 -9.30
C GLU A 319 0.01 -29.76 -10.03
N ARG A 320 -0.64 -30.82 -9.55
CA ARG A 320 -1.91 -31.33 -10.12
C ARG A 320 -3.08 -30.37 -9.95
N SER A 321 -3.17 -29.70 -8.81
CA SER A 321 -4.25 -28.73 -8.51
C SER A 321 -4.01 -27.34 -9.14
N GLY A 322 -2.83 -27.10 -9.70
CA GLY A 322 -2.49 -25.83 -10.35
C GLY A 322 -2.00 -24.72 -9.40
N ASP A 323 -1.71 -25.02 -8.13
CA ASP A 323 -1.10 -24.08 -7.20
C ASP A 323 0.41 -23.89 -7.50
N ARG A 324 0.68 -23.14 -8.57
CA ARG A 324 2.03 -22.89 -9.07
C ARG A 324 2.93 -22.18 -8.05
N ARG A 325 2.35 -21.40 -7.14
CA ARG A 325 3.11 -20.61 -6.16
C ARG A 325 3.71 -21.51 -5.09
N VAL A 326 2.88 -22.35 -4.48
CA VAL A 326 3.32 -23.32 -3.46
C VAL A 326 4.22 -24.38 -4.09
N ALA A 327 3.83 -24.94 -5.24
CA ALA A 327 4.66 -25.89 -5.98
C ALA A 327 6.05 -25.31 -6.32
N GLY A 328 6.11 -24.04 -6.73
CA GLY A 328 7.36 -23.34 -7.01
C GLY A 328 8.25 -23.18 -5.77
N ALA A 329 7.67 -22.87 -4.60
CA ALA A 329 8.42 -22.78 -3.35
C ALA A 329 8.97 -24.14 -2.90
N LEU A 330 8.19 -25.21 -3.09
CA LEU A 330 8.62 -26.59 -2.81
C LEU A 330 9.77 -27.01 -3.74
N ARG A 331 9.66 -26.75 -5.05
CA ARG A 331 10.73 -27.06 -6.03
C ARG A 331 12.05 -26.37 -5.68
N ARG A 332 12.02 -25.11 -5.26
CA ARG A 332 13.24 -24.37 -4.86
C ARG A 332 13.89 -24.94 -3.60
N ALA A 333 13.10 -25.50 -2.68
CA ALA A 333 13.59 -26.07 -1.44
C ALA A 333 14.13 -27.51 -1.59
N ASP A 334 13.66 -28.24 -2.60
CA ASP A 334 13.88 -29.68 -2.78
C ASP A 334 15.36 -30.10 -2.72
N ALA A 335 16.23 -29.43 -3.51
CA ALA A 335 17.66 -29.72 -3.51
C ALA A 335 18.33 -29.46 -2.15
N GLY A 336 17.81 -28.50 -1.38
CA GLY A 336 18.27 -28.22 -0.02
C GLY A 336 17.88 -29.34 0.94
N TRP A 337 16.65 -29.81 0.86
CA TRP A 337 16.15 -30.92 1.67
C TRP A 337 16.83 -32.26 1.32
N GLN A 338 17.12 -32.52 0.05
CA GLN A 338 17.88 -33.71 -0.35
C GLN A 338 19.28 -33.73 0.26
N ARG A 339 20.00 -32.60 0.23
CA ARG A 339 21.31 -32.48 0.90
C ARG A 339 21.19 -32.67 2.41
N GLU A 340 20.16 -32.09 3.02
CA GLU A 340 19.89 -32.27 4.46
C GLU A 340 19.57 -33.73 4.79
N MET A 341 18.78 -34.42 3.95
CA MET A 341 18.47 -35.83 4.09
C MET A 341 19.71 -36.70 3.99
N ALA A 342 20.55 -36.48 2.97
CA ALA A 342 21.80 -37.21 2.80
C ALA A 342 22.75 -37.02 4.00
N ALA A 343 22.83 -35.80 4.54
CA ALA A 343 23.60 -35.52 5.74
C ALA A 343 23.02 -36.21 6.98
N LEU A 344 21.69 -36.27 7.12
CA LEU A 344 21.02 -36.96 8.22
C LEU A 344 21.21 -38.49 8.14
N VAL A 345 21.12 -39.08 6.95
CA VAL A 345 21.42 -40.49 6.72
C VAL A 345 22.87 -40.80 7.06
N GLY A 346 23.83 -40.02 6.55
CA GLY A 346 25.24 -40.20 6.89
C GLY A 346 25.52 -40.03 8.38
N THR A 347 24.79 -39.14 9.06
CA THR A 347 24.87 -38.99 10.53
C THR A 347 24.29 -40.22 11.24
N ALA A 348 23.19 -40.81 10.76
CA ALA A 348 22.63 -42.02 11.34
C ALA A 348 23.58 -43.22 11.16
N GLU A 349 24.14 -43.41 9.96
CA GLU A 349 25.13 -44.47 9.67
C GLU A 349 26.39 -44.32 10.54
N GLU A 350 26.89 -43.09 10.69
CA GLU A 350 28.00 -42.81 11.60
C GLU A 350 27.63 -43.11 13.07
N GLY A 351 26.41 -42.77 13.48
CA GLY A 351 25.89 -43.10 14.80
C GLY A 351 25.87 -44.61 15.07
N GLU A 352 25.40 -45.41 14.10
CA GLU A 352 25.40 -46.87 14.20
C GLU A 352 26.82 -47.44 14.23
N ARG A 353 27.74 -46.88 13.43
CA ARG A 353 29.16 -47.24 13.47
C ARG A 353 29.79 -46.95 14.84
N LEU A 354 29.49 -45.79 15.41
CA LEU A 354 29.95 -45.40 16.75
C LEU A 354 29.31 -46.25 17.85
N LEU A 355 28.03 -46.62 17.72
CA LEU A 355 27.38 -47.55 18.64
C LEU A 355 28.03 -48.94 18.58
N ALA A 356 28.28 -49.48 17.39
CA ALA A 356 28.95 -50.76 17.23
C ALA A 356 30.35 -50.74 17.88
N ARG A 357 31.10 -49.65 17.70
CA ARG A 357 32.39 -49.47 18.37
C ARG A 357 32.26 -49.33 19.89
N LEU A 358 31.23 -48.64 20.37
CA LEU A 358 30.92 -48.53 21.80
C LEU A 358 30.65 -49.92 22.41
N ARG A 359 29.86 -50.76 21.72
CA ARG A 359 29.57 -52.14 22.17
C ARG A 359 30.86 -52.96 22.37
N LEU A 360 31.80 -52.89 21.41
CA LEU A 360 33.10 -53.55 21.53
C LEU A 360 33.92 -53.03 22.71
N LEU A 361 33.94 -51.70 22.94
CA LEU A 361 34.64 -51.11 24.09
C LEU A 361 34.01 -51.53 25.42
N VAL A 362 32.70 -51.70 25.48
CA VAL A 362 31.98 -52.18 26.67
C VAL A 362 32.32 -53.64 26.96
N GLU A 363 32.34 -54.50 25.94
CA GLU A 363 32.75 -55.91 26.06
C GLU A 363 34.19 -56.06 26.54
N GLN A 364 35.11 -55.25 26.01
CA GLN A 364 36.53 -55.29 26.39
C GLN A 364 36.78 -54.77 27.81
N GLN A 365 35.93 -53.89 28.33
CA GLN A 365 36.13 -53.28 29.64
C GLN A 365 35.71 -54.20 30.79
N ASP A 366 34.71 -55.07 30.58
CA ASP A 366 34.24 -56.03 31.57
C ASP A 366 33.91 -57.37 30.89
N TRP A 367 34.79 -58.35 31.02
CA TRP A 367 34.60 -59.66 30.38
C TRP A 367 33.42 -60.46 30.94
N ARG A 368 32.93 -60.17 32.17
CA ARG A 368 31.82 -60.90 32.79
C ARG A 368 30.47 -60.30 32.44
N ARG A 369 30.34 -58.98 32.51
CA ARG A 369 29.06 -58.27 32.36
C ARG A 369 28.99 -57.36 31.13
N GLY A 370 30.12 -57.10 30.48
CA GLY A 370 30.21 -56.27 29.27
C GLY A 370 29.34 -56.78 28.11
N PRO A 371 29.31 -58.09 27.78
CA PRO A 371 28.45 -58.60 26.71
C PRO A 371 26.95 -58.33 26.95
N GLU A 372 26.48 -58.42 28.20
CA GLU A 372 25.08 -58.13 28.56
C GLU A 372 24.76 -56.64 28.36
N VAL A 373 25.66 -55.74 28.80
CA VAL A 373 25.48 -54.29 28.63
C VAL A 373 25.55 -53.90 27.16
N ALA A 374 26.49 -54.45 26.39
CA ALA A 374 26.66 -54.18 24.97
C ALA A 374 25.44 -54.60 24.14
N ALA A 375 24.88 -55.78 24.44
CA ALA A 375 23.67 -56.28 23.78
C ALA A 375 22.43 -55.40 24.08
N ALA A 376 22.36 -54.82 25.28
CA ALA A 376 21.24 -53.97 25.70
C ALA A 376 21.32 -52.52 25.18
N LEU A 377 22.48 -52.04 24.74
CA LEU A 377 22.64 -50.70 24.20
C LEU A 377 21.89 -50.53 22.87
N ARG A 378 21.12 -49.44 22.73
CA ARG A 378 20.44 -49.05 21.48
C ARG A 378 20.78 -47.62 21.10
N LEU A 379 20.86 -47.34 19.79
CA LEU A 379 21.05 -45.97 19.30
C LEU A 379 19.73 -45.23 19.41
N VAL A 380 19.76 -44.00 19.94
CA VAL A 380 18.62 -43.09 19.98
C VAL A 380 18.80 -41.98 18.95
N GLU A 381 19.94 -41.28 19.00
CA GLU A 381 20.24 -40.18 18.08
C GLU A 381 21.76 -39.94 18.09
N PHE A 382 22.38 -39.75 16.93
CA PHE A 382 23.72 -39.17 16.86
C PHE A 382 23.66 -37.72 16.42
N LYS A 383 24.32 -36.83 17.18
CA LYS A 383 24.53 -35.44 16.79
C LYS A 383 25.98 -35.26 16.41
N ALA A 384 26.21 -35.05 15.12
CA ALA A 384 27.54 -34.77 14.60
C ALA A 384 28.19 -33.56 15.29
N PRO A 385 29.53 -33.55 15.42
CA PRO A 385 30.26 -32.39 15.93
C PRO A 385 29.98 -31.15 15.08
N ARG A 386 29.88 -29.99 15.73
CA ARG A 386 29.70 -28.71 15.05
C ARG A 386 31.06 -28.04 14.89
N VAL A 387 31.50 -27.90 13.65
CA VAL A 387 32.77 -27.25 13.29
C VAL A 387 32.45 -25.93 12.59
N ARG A 388 33.02 -24.82 13.06
CA ARG A 388 32.91 -23.49 12.44
C ARG A 388 34.30 -22.93 12.24
N ASN A 389 34.62 -22.51 11.01
CA ASN A 389 35.94 -21.97 10.64
C ASN A 389 37.12 -22.91 11.03
N GLY A 390 36.94 -24.23 10.90
CA GLY A 390 37.95 -25.22 11.28
C GLY A 390 38.06 -25.49 12.78
N VAL A 391 37.29 -24.81 13.64
CA VAL A 391 37.28 -25.02 15.09
C VAL A 391 36.03 -25.79 15.51
N THR A 392 36.21 -26.86 16.29
CA THR A 392 35.10 -27.64 16.86
C THR A 392 34.44 -26.85 18.00
N GLU A 393 33.32 -26.19 17.71
CA GLU A 393 32.50 -25.48 18.70
C GLU A 393 31.85 -26.45 19.69
N ARG A 394 31.46 -27.64 19.22
CA ARG A 394 30.80 -28.67 20.03
C ARG A 394 31.20 -30.06 19.58
N ARG A 395 31.62 -30.90 20.53
CA ARG A 395 31.85 -32.33 20.30
C ARG A 395 30.56 -33.03 19.86
N GLY A 396 30.71 -34.10 19.08
CA GLY A 396 29.59 -34.95 18.73
C GLY A 396 28.98 -35.60 19.98
N ILE A 397 27.70 -35.92 19.93
CA ILE A 397 26.99 -36.57 21.04
C ILE A 397 26.25 -37.79 20.51
N LEU A 398 26.56 -38.96 21.06
CA LEU A 398 25.87 -40.22 20.84
C LEU A 398 24.83 -40.43 21.96
N PHE A 399 23.56 -40.28 21.63
CA PHE A 399 22.46 -40.62 22.54
C PHE A 399 22.14 -42.10 22.41
N VAL A 400 22.20 -42.81 23.53
CA VAL A 400 21.91 -44.23 23.62
C VAL A 400 20.80 -44.50 24.62
N ASP A 401 20.07 -45.58 24.40
CA ASP A 401 19.16 -46.15 25.40
C ASP A 401 19.80 -47.38 26.03
N LEU A 402 19.60 -47.50 27.33
CA LEU A 402 20.08 -48.60 28.16
C LEU A 402 19.15 -48.75 29.38
N PRO A 403 18.71 -49.98 29.71
CA PRO A 403 17.92 -50.25 30.90
C PRO A 403 18.59 -49.71 32.18
N ALA A 404 17.80 -49.16 33.09
CA ALA A 404 18.28 -48.39 34.24
C ALA A 404 19.23 -49.21 35.13
N GLU A 405 18.94 -50.49 35.30
CA GLU A 405 19.71 -51.47 36.04
C GLU A 405 21.12 -51.72 35.47
N LEU A 406 21.32 -51.52 34.17
CA LEU A 406 22.62 -51.69 33.50
C LEU A 406 23.43 -50.39 33.42
N ARG A 407 22.81 -49.23 33.67
CA ARG A 407 23.48 -47.92 33.58
C ARG A 407 24.64 -47.79 34.55
N GLY A 408 24.52 -48.30 35.78
CA GLY A 408 25.60 -48.25 36.78
C GLY A 408 26.86 -48.97 36.31
N LEU A 409 26.70 -50.14 35.68
CA LEU A 409 27.78 -50.94 35.11
C LEU A 409 28.44 -50.22 33.91
N PHE A 410 27.62 -49.63 33.03
CA PHE A 410 28.10 -48.84 31.90
C PHE A 410 28.87 -47.58 32.32
N ILE A 411 28.38 -46.86 33.32
CA ILE A 411 29.01 -45.62 33.83
C ILE A 411 30.32 -45.94 34.55
N GLY A 412 30.35 -47.04 35.31
CA GLY A 412 31.46 -47.41 36.17
C GLY A 412 31.58 -46.51 37.41
N ALA A 413 32.43 -46.90 38.36
CA ALA A 413 32.66 -46.11 39.57
C ALA A 413 33.14 -44.69 39.19
N LYS A 414 32.47 -43.66 39.71
CA LYS A 414 32.77 -42.24 39.45
C LYS A 414 32.77 -41.85 37.95
N GLY A 415 32.12 -42.61 37.08
CA GLY A 415 32.06 -42.30 35.64
C GLY A 415 33.31 -42.63 34.83
N VAL A 416 34.21 -43.45 35.38
CA VAL A 416 35.50 -43.80 34.74
C VAL A 416 35.30 -44.46 33.37
N ASN A 417 34.34 -45.38 33.25
CA ASN A 417 34.10 -46.09 31.98
C ASN A 417 33.59 -45.14 30.90
N VAL A 418 32.62 -44.29 31.24
CA VAL A 418 32.09 -43.27 30.29
C VAL A 418 33.15 -42.26 29.87
N ALA A 419 34.05 -41.86 30.78
CA ALA A 419 35.17 -41.00 30.42
C ALA A 419 36.12 -41.70 29.42
N LYS A 420 36.39 -42.99 29.61
CA LYS A 420 37.19 -43.79 28.68
C LYS A 420 36.50 -43.93 27.32
N TYR A 421 35.22 -44.28 27.28
CA TYR A 421 34.45 -44.37 26.02
C TYR A 421 34.43 -43.04 25.28
N ARG A 422 34.28 -41.92 26.00
CA ARG A 422 34.34 -40.57 25.42
C ARG A 422 35.68 -40.29 24.74
N THR A 423 36.78 -40.66 25.39
CA THR A 423 38.13 -40.47 24.84
C THR A 423 38.35 -41.33 23.59
N GLU A 424 37.98 -42.61 23.66
CA GLU A 424 38.18 -43.58 22.57
C GLU A 424 37.29 -43.32 21.35
N LEU A 425 36.05 -42.87 21.57
CA LEU A 425 35.10 -42.59 20.49
C LEU A 425 35.21 -41.16 19.96
N GLY A 426 35.86 -40.25 20.69
CA GLY A 426 35.94 -38.82 20.34
C GLY A 426 34.60 -38.08 20.42
N VAL A 427 33.55 -38.69 21.01
CA VAL A 427 32.20 -38.13 21.15
C VAL A 427 31.69 -38.31 22.57
N ASP A 428 30.78 -37.44 23.02
CA ASP A 428 30.10 -37.62 24.29
C ASP A 428 29.03 -38.71 24.17
N VAL A 429 28.96 -39.64 25.11
CA VAL A 429 27.87 -40.61 25.20
C VAL A 429 26.88 -40.16 26.27
N LYS A 430 25.58 -40.11 25.95
CA LYS A 430 24.51 -39.68 26.85
C LYS A 430 23.31 -40.60 26.78
N PHE A 431 22.55 -40.72 27.87
CA PHE A 431 21.30 -41.49 27.88
C PHE A 431 20.10 -40.66 27.42
N GLU A 432 19.10 -41.33 26.83
CA GLU A 432 17.79 -40.72 26.60
C GLU A 432 17.17 -40.27 27.92
N GLY A 433 16.63 -39.05 27.94
CA GLY A 433 16.06 -38.43 29.14
C GLY A 433 17.06 -37.67 30.02
N ASP A 434 18.38 -37.86 29.84
CA ASP A 434 19.45 -37.15 30.56
C ASP A 434 19.72 -35.76 29.95
N ARG A 435 18.65 -35.05 29.60
CA ARG A 435 18.70 -33.62 29.31
C ARG A 435 18.93 -32.95 30.64
N SER A 436 20.20 -32.74 30.99
CA SER A 436 20.59 -31.92 32.14
C SER A 436 19.72 -30.66 32.12
N ARG A 437 18.85 -30.51 33.12
CA ARG A 437 18.28 -29.22 33.48
C ARG A 437 19.49 -28.31 33.71
N ARG A 438 19.78 -27.45 32.73
CA ARG A 438 20.57 -26.25 32.93
C ARG A 438 19.59 -25.12 33.11
#